data_AF-A0A7W1KV30-F1
#
_entry.id   AF-A0A7W1KV30-F1
#
_cell.length_a   1.000
_cell.length_b   1.000
_cell.length_c   1.000
_cell.angle_alpha   90.00
_cell.angle_beta   90.00
_cell.angle_gamma   90.00
#
_symmetry.space_group_name_H-M   'P 1'
#
loop_
_entity.id
_entity.type
_entity.pdbx_description
1 polymer ?
#
loop_
_entity_poly.entity_id
_entity_poly.type
_entity_poly.pdbx_seq_one_letter_code
_entity_poly.pdbx_strand_id
1 'polypeptide(L)'
;MPRRDGVPELRLSYRLPFATGNLLAFLGRRAISGVELVTGGVYARSIRLPGHGPIVIGLAPDPVEPFVALRVTGLGGDATRLASVVRAARRLFDLDADPSSVDSVIAGDPV
;
A
#
# COMPACT_ATOMS: atom_id res chain seq x y z
N MET A 1 -1.41 10.55 -9.47
CA MET A 1 -2.58 10.03 -10.22
C MET A 1 -3.82 10.71 -9.67
N PRO A 2 -4.56 11.51 -10.46
CA PRO A 2 -5.80 12.13 -10.00
C PRO A 2 -6.84 11.06 -9.62
N ARG A 3 -7.74 11.40 -8.70
CA ARG A 3 -8.94 10.59 -8.41
C ARG A 3 -9.67 10.40 -9.74
N ARG A 4 -9.82 9.15 -10.17
CA ARG A 4 -10.66 8.81 -11.33
C ARG A 4 -12.05 8.54 -10.83
N ASP A 5 -13.03 9.24 -11.39
CA ASP A 5 -14.44 9.00 -11.07
C ASP A 5 -14.78 7.53 -11.35
N GLY A 6 -15.50 6.90 -10.41
CA GLY A 6 -15.96 5.51 -10.52
C GLY A 6 -14.97 4.41 -10.10
N VAL A 7 -13.73 4.72 -9.70
CA VAL A 7 -12.85 3.71 -9.08
C VAL A 7 -13.13 3.65 -7.57
N PRO A 8 -13.59 2.52 -7.02
CA PRO A 8 -13.83 2.40 -5.59
C PRO A 8 -12.52 2.59 -4.82
N GLU A 9 -12.56 3.49 -3.84
CA GLU A 9 -11.46 3.78 -2.93
C GLU A 9 -11.71 3.05 -1.61
N LEU A 10 -10.78 2.19 -1.22
CA LEU A 10 -10.84 1.46 0.05
C LEU A 10 -9.86 2.08 1.04
N ARG A 11 -10.31 2.28 2.27
CA ARG A 11 -9.47 2.79 3.35
C ARG A 11 -8.84 1.62 4.09
N LEU A 12 -7.52 1.53 4.07
CA LEU A 12 -6.75 0.49 4.76
C LEU A 12 -6.13 1.08 6.03
N SER A 13 -6.75 0.83 7.18
CA SER A 13 -6.25 1.34 8.46
C SER A 13 -4.91 0.69 8.85
N TYR A 14 -4.07 1.45 9.56
CA TYR A 14 -2.81 1.02 10.16
C TYR A 14 -2.66 1.55 11.60
N ARG A 15 -1.68 1.02 12.34
CA ARG A 15 -1.35 1.48 13.70
C ARG A 15 -0.28 2.57 13.65
N LEU A 16 -0.41 3.57 14.52
CA LEU A 16 0.63 4.58 14.72
C LEU A 16 1.69 4.08 15.72
N PRO A 17 2.96 4.50 15.61
CA PRO A 17 3.50 5.37 14.57
C PRO A 17 3.72 4.65 13.22
N PHE A 18 3.53 5.34 12.10
CA PHE A 18 3.81 4.79 10.78
C PHE A 18 4.48 5.84 9.88
N ALA A 19 5.75 5.63 9.53
CA ALA A 19 6.59 6.60 8.83
C ALA A 19 6.33 6.61 7.31
N THR A 20 5.13 7.00 6.91
CA THR A 20 4.64 6.98 5.52
C THR A 20 5.56 7.69 4.53
N GLY A 21 6.09 8.86 4.89
CA GLY A 21 7.04 9.61 4.06
C GLY A 21 8.35 8.85 3.82
N ASN A 22 8.90 8.23 4.87
CA ASN A 22 10.12 7.42 4.76
C ASN A 22 9.88 6.17 3.92
N LEU A 23 8.71 5.52 4.08
CA LEU A 23 8.31 4.37 3.27
C LEU A 23 8.21 4.74 1.79
N LEU A 24 7.50 5.83 1.45
CA LEU A 24 7.38 6.28 0.06
C LEU A 24 8.72 6.68 -0.54
N ALA A 25 9.59 7.36 0.23
CA ALA A 25 10.95 7.67 -0.22
C ALA A 25 11.79 6.41 -0.45
N PHE A 26 11.68 5.41 0.43
CA PHE A 26 12.35 4.11 0.29
C PHE A 26 11.92 3.38 -0.97
N LEU A 27 10.61 3.33 -1.24
CA LEU A 27 10.03 2.71 -2.44
C LEU A 27 10.41 3.49 -3.71
N GLY A 28 10.39 4.82 -3.66
CA GLY A 28 10.74 5.68 -4.79
C GLY A 28 12.18 5.47 -5.27
N ARG A 29 13.14 5.29 -4.35
CA ARG A 29 14.53 4.97 -4.68
C ARG A 29 14.73 3.59 -5.34
N ARG A 30 13.73 2.71 -5.24
CA ARG A 30 13.79 1.30 -5.70
C ARG A 30 12.78 1.00 -6.81
N ALA A 31 12.05 2.01 -7.27
CA ALA A 31 10.97 1.84 -8.21
C ALA A 31 11.50 1.25 -9.54
N ILE A 32 10.92 0.14 -9.95
CA ILE A 32 11.22 -0.49 -11.24
C ILE A 32 10.53 0.29 -12.37
N SER A 33 11.30 0.84 -13.30
CA SER A 33 10.78 1.59 -14.45
C SER A 33 9.75 0.77 -15.24
N GLY A 34 8.58 1.36 -15.50
CA GLY A 34 7.46 0.72 -16.19
C GLY A 34 6.61 -0.23 -15.33
N VAL A 35 7.02 -0.53 -14.10
CA VAL A 35 6.30 -1.45 -13.19
C VAL A 35 5.79 -0.74 -11.95
N GLU A 36 6.61 0.15 -11.38
CA GLU A 36 6.35 0.89 -10.15
C GLU A 36 6.55 2.38 -10.38
N LEU A 37 5.78 3.19 -9.67
CA LEU A 37 5.84 4.65 -9.74
C LEU A 37 5.55 5.24 -8.36
N VAL A 38 6.39 6.16 -7.90
CA VAL A 38 6.11 7.03 -6.75
C VAL A 38 6.01 8.46 -7.23
N THR A 39 4.84 9.08 -7.06
CA THR A 39 4.62 10.48 -7.47
C THR A 39 3.52 11.12 -6.63
N GLY A 40 3.75 12.36 -6.18
CA GLY A 40 2.76 13.15 -5.45
C GLY A 40 2.17 12.45 -4.21
N GLY A 41 3.01 11.77 -3.42
CA GLY A 41 2.57 11.05 -2.23
C GLY A 41 1.85 9.71 -2.50
N VAL A 42 1.85 9.24 -3.75
CA VAL A 42 1.20 7.98 -4.15
C VAL A 42 2.23 7.00 -4.66
N TYR A 43 2.20 5.78 -4.14
CA TYR A 43 2.89 4.63 -4.72
C TYR A 43 1.90 3.85 -5.60
N ALA A 44 2.28 3.50 -6.83
CA ALA A 44 1.50 2.68 -7.72
C ALA A 44 2.34 1.54 -8.30
N ARG A 45 1.74 0.36 -8.46
CA ARG A 45 2.39 -0.77 -9.13
C ARG A 45 1.39 -1.67 -9.84
N SER A 46 1.89 -2.43 -10.79
CA SER A 46 1.19 -3.64 -11.24
C SER A 46 1.40 -4.80 -10.27
N ILE A 47 0.38 -5.63 -10.09
CA ILE A 47 0.44 -6.92 -9.39
C ILE A 47 -0.22 -8.00 -10.25
N ARG A 48 0.22 -9.24 -10.10
CA ARG A 48 -0.45 -10.42 -10.66
C ARG A 48 -1.04 -11.24 -9.52
N LEU A 49 -2.30 -11.59 -9.64
CA LEU A 49 -2.93 -12.58 -8.78
C LEU A 49 -2.98 -13.91 -9.53
N PRO A 50 -2.63 -15.05 -8.90
CA PRO A 50 -2.71 -16.36 -9.55
C PRO A 50 -4.09 -16.60 -10.17
N GLY A 51 -4.13 -17.08 -11.40
CA GLY A 51 -5.39 -17.33 -12.13
C GLY A 51 -6.10 -16.08 -12.67
N HIS A 52 -5.52 -14.89 -12.54
CA HIS A 52 -6.16 -13.64 -12.94
C HIS A 52 -5.26 -12.75 -13.81
N GLY A 53 -5.89 -11.87 -14.59
CA GLY A 53 -5.21 -10.82 -15.36
C GLY A 53 -4.53 -9.76 -14.47
N PRO A 54 -3.68 -8.90 -15.06
CA PRO A 54 -2.95 -7.88 -14.33
C PRO A 54 -3.89 -6.89 -13.63
N ILE A 55 -3.49 -6.45 -12.44
CA ILE A 55 -4.17 -5.42 -11.66
C ILE A 55 -3.19 -4.30 -11.40
N VAL A 56 -3.65 -3.05 -11.47
CA VAL A 56 -2.86 -1.90 -11.01
C VAL A 56 -3.45 -1.41 -9.70
N ILE A 57 -2.60 -1.28 -8.69
CA ILE A 57 -2.94 -0.69 -7.40
C ILE A 57 -2.27 0.67 -7.25
N GLY A 58 -2.97 1.59 -6.60
CA GLY A 58 -2.43 2.85 -6.08
C GLY A 58 -2.66 2.93 -4.58
N LEU A 59 -1.62 3.31 -3.84
CA LEU A 59 -1.59 3.43 -2.39
C LEU A 59 -1.18 4.85 -2.03
N ALA A 60 -2.09 5.57 -1.36
CA ALA A 60 -1.86 6.94 -0.92
C ALA A 60 -2.13 7.03 0.59
N PRO A 61 -1.10 7.16 1.43
CA PRO A 61 -1.30 7.46 2.85
C PRO A 61 -2.08 8.75 3.02
N ASP A 62 -3.05 8.74 3.93
CA ASP A 62 -3.75 9.96 4.29
C ASP A 62 -2.84 10.85 5.16
N PRO A 63 -2.83 12.18 4.95
CA PRO A 63 -1.96 13.07 5.70
C PRO A 63 -2.41 13.33 7.14
N VAL A 64 -3.66 13.00 7.49
CA VAL A 64 -4.26 13.34 8.79
C VAL A 64 -4.68 12.09 9.56
N GLU A 65 -5.34 11.15 8.89
CA GLU A 65 -5.93 9.97 9.51
C GLU A 65 -5.07 8.71 9.29
N PRO A 66 -5.12 7.72 10.20
CA PRO A 66 -4.23 6.55 10.15
C PRO A 66 -4.72 5.48 9.15
N PHE A 67 -4.81 5.84 7.87
CA PHE A 67 -5.15 4.90 6.80
C PHE A 67 -4.41 5.18 5.49
N VAL A 68 -4.34 4.15 4.64
CA VAL A 68 -3.88 4.25 3.25
C VAL A 68 -5.07 4.07 2.32
N ALA A 69 -5.32 5.04 1.45
CA ALA A 69 -6.30 4.91 0.37
C ALA A 69 -5.76 3.94 -0.70
N LEU A 70 -6.48 2.84 -0.90
CA LEU A 70 -6.25 1.88 -1.96
C LEU A 70 -7.20 2.15 -3.12
N ARG A 71 -6.64 2.37 -4.30
CA ARG A 71 -7.36 2.40 -5.58
C ARG A 71 -6.95 1.22 -6.44
N VAL A 72 -7.92 0.57 -7.10
CA VAL A 72 -7.69 -0.66 -7.86
C VAL A 72 -8.25 -0.53 -9.28
N THR A 73 -7.43 -0.82 -10.28
CA THR A 73 -7.84 -0.89 -11.70
C THR A 73 -7.67 -2.30 -12.23
N GLY A 74 -8.64 -2.81 -12.99
CA GLY A 74 -8.59 -4.15 -13.60
C GLY A 74 -9.29 -5.27 -12.81
N LEU A 75 -10.15 -4.93 -11.83
CA LEU A 75 -10.91 -5.91 -11.05
C LEU A 75 -12.04 -6.60 -11.83
N GLY A 76 -12.67 -5.91 -12.77
CA GLY A 76 -13.79 -6.46 -13.56
C GLY A 76 -15.03 -6.84 -12.73
N GLY A 77 -15.20 -6.26 -11.53
CA GLY A 77 -16.36 -6.52 -10.66
C GLY A 77 -16.27 -7.76 -9.76
N ASP A 78 -15.16 -8.50 -9.79
CA ASP A 78 -14.99 -9.71 -8.97
C ASP A 78 -14.55 -9.36 -7.53
N ALA A 79 -15.45 -9.60 -6.57
CA ALA A 79 -15.22 -9.35 -5.14
C ALA A 79 -14.14 -10.24 -4.51
N THR A 80 -13.96 -11.47 -5.00
CA THR A 80 -12.94 -12.41 -4.48
C THR A 80 -11.54 -11.91 -4.81
N ARG A 81 -11.37 -11.33 -6.01
CA ARG A 81 -10.11 -10.66 -6.39
C ARG A 81 -9.84 -9.47 -5.50
N LEU A 82 -10.86 -8.66 -5.17
CA LEU A 82 -10.70 -7.48 -4.32
C LEU A 82 -10.10 -7.83 -2.95
N ALA A 83 -10.58 -8.89 -2.29
CA ALA A 83 -10.01 -9.34 -1.01
C ALA A 83 -8.53 -9.72 -1.13
N SER A 84 -8.13 -10.38 -2.22
CA SER A 84 -6.74 -10.72 -2.50
C SER A 84 -5.87 -9.49 -2.77
N VAL A 85 -6.41 -8.49 -3.49
CA VAL A 85 -5.73 -7.20 -3.72
C VAL A 85 -5.54 -6.45 -2.40
N VAL A 86 -6.57 -6.39 -1.55
CA VAL A 86 -6.48 -5.74 -0.23
C VAL A 86 -5.39 -6.40 0.60
N ARG A 87 -5.34 -7.73 0.66
CA ARG A 87 -4.29 -8.45 1.39
C ARG A 87 -2.89 -8.17 0.83
N ALA A 88 -2.74 -8.13 -0.50
CA ALA A 88 -1.47 -7.79 -1.13
C ALA A 88 -1.04 -6.35 -0.83
N ALA A 89 -1.98 -5.40 -0.86
CA ALA A 89 -1.75 -4.00 -0.52
C ALA A 89 -1.33 -3.83 0.94
N ARG A 90 -2.04 -4.47 1.88
CA ARG A 90 -1.69 -4.46 3.31
C ARG A 90 -0.28 -5.00 3.55
N ARG A 91 0.07 -6.13 2.92
CA ARG A 91 1.41 -6.71 3.02
C ARG A 91 2.49 -5.83 2.41
N LEU A 92 2.21 -5.14 1.31
CA LEU A 92 3.21 -4.31 0.63
C LEU A 92 3.67 -3.13 1.50
N PHE A 93 2.76 -2.55 2.27
CA PHE A 93 3.07 -1.46 3.21
C PHE A 93 3.22 -1.95 4.66
N ASP A 94 3.10 -3.25 4.91
CA ASP A 94 3.07 -3.86 6.24
C ASP A 94 2.07 -3.20 7.21
N LEU A 95 0.85 -2.93 6.74
CA LEU A 95 -0.17 -2.17 7.49
C LEU A 95 -0.72 -2.90 8.72
N ASP A 96 -0.42 -4.18 8.86
CA ASP A 96 -0.83 -5.02 9.99
C ASP A 96 0.21 -5.03 11.13
N ALA A 97 1.38 -4.41 10.93
CA ALA A 97 2.45 -4.33 11.91
C ALA A 97 1.99 -3.67 13.22
N ASP A 98 2.57 -4.13 14.31
CA ASP A 98 2.50 -3.50 15.63
C ASP A 98 3.87 -2.87 15.95
N PRO A 99 4.09 -1.59 15.56
CA PRO A 99 5.40 -0.96 15.69
C PRO A 99 5.86 -0.87 17.15
N SER A 100 4.95 -0.55 18.07
CA SER A 100 5.26 -0.49 19.51
C SER A 100 5.78 -1.82 20.06
N SER A 101 5.20 -2.94 19.61
CA SER A 101 5.66 -4.27 20.02
C SER A 101 7.06 -4.57 19.47
N VAL A 102 7.32 -4.22 18.20
CA VAL A 102 8.64 -4.38 17.58
C VAL A 102 9.70 -3.54 18.29
N ASP A 103 9.42 -2.26 18.51
CA ASP A 103 10.33 -1.33 19.18
C ASP A 103 10.69 -1.80 20.58
N SER A 104 9.72 -2.35 21.33
CA SER A 104 9.95 -2.85 22.69
C SER A 104 10.94 -4.02 22.75
N VAL A 105 11.00 -4.86 21.72
CA VAL A 105 11.92 -6.00 21.64
C VAL A 105 13.30 -5.52 21.18
N ILE A 106 13.34 -4.66 20.16
CA ILE A 106 14.61 -4.17 19.59
C ILE A 106 15.33 -3.22 20.54
N ALA A 107 14.63 -2.43 21.36
CA ALA A 107 15.24 -1.49 22.29
C ALA A 107 16.18 -2.13 23.33
N GLY A 108 16.06 -3.44 23.57
CA GLY A 108 16.96 -4.20 24.44
C GLY A 108 18.18 -4.80 23.71
N ASP A 109 18.25 -4.69 22.39
CA ASP A 109 19.36 -5.18 21.56
C ASP A 109 20.49 -4.14 21.51
N PRO A 110 21.75 -4.49 21.83
CA PRO A 110 22.86 -3.53 21.91
C PRO A 110 23.45 -3.08 20.56
N VAL A 111 22.90 -3.50 19.42
CA VAL A 111 23.42 -3.20 18.06
C VAL A 111 22.81 -1.95 17.43
#